data_AF-A0A6P6KJL4-F1
#
_entry.id   AF-A0A6P6KJL4-F1
#
_cell.length_a   1.000
_cell.length_b   1.000
_cell.length_c   1.000
_cell.angle_alpha   90.00
_cell.angle_beta   90.00
_cell.angle_gamma   90.00
#
_symmetry.space_group_name_H-M   'P 1'
#
loop_
_entity.id
_entity.type
_entity.pdbx_description
1 polymer ?
#
loop_
_entity_poly.entity_id
_entity_poly.type
_entity_poly.pdbx_seq_one_letter_code
_entity_poly.pdbx_strand_id
1 'polypeptide(L)'
;MDADKSDTSLKTMQLLQERTPPQETGKDGPVRRTSRRITEKQNREKKQIFPPKCLTFMSEKNDHVKEENIQETQIKHDLESLHGNRGGLSKYELERLENIRQNQAFLSSLKLPQVSEALRPKPKPTQKGLKREKTEPEMLPVRKSLRLQNKGPQKATTLEMTFSTVREPEEKARKAPGPIALDPINLDEHVRLPEDLINLWNEVPLKQETGMSDLKSYQQMLQNLSINDGCVVKVVKERICSAAFHPSSSSLLMAAGDKWGHVGLWKPDAEWGDDGVIYFEPHSRTVTSMAFSSHPCNLITVSFDGSARSMDLEKAVFDEVYRSPSGLKSFDFLTTDCSTLLLGLWNGDVAVVDRRTPEKLHESLYTMAANPLRCVHVHPVQQHYFVVAENSFVNIYDLRHLKRRNNKAVGELTGHSRSVSSAFFSPLTGNRVLTTCMDDKIRVFDTSKINGRTPVLKSITHNMQTGRWLSKLSAVWDPKQQECFVIGSVDRPRRIQVYHESGRLLHTFRNMDHLTTVCSITAFHPNRNILLGGNSSGRLHIFTDSFIN
;
A
#
# COMPACT_ATOMS: atom_id res chain seq x y z
N MET A 1 40.98 -87.88 9.76
CA MET A 1 41.36 -86.62 10.42
C MET A 1 40.20 -85.65 10.27
N ASP A 2 39.07 -85.78 10.97
CA ASP A 2 38.78 -86.12 12.38
C ASP A 2 38.73 -84.90 13.32
N ALA A 3 37.79 -85.02 14.27
CA ALA A 3 37.43 -84.14 15.39
C ALA A 3 36.64 -82.86 15.03
N ASP A 4 35.39 -82.66 15.47
CA ASP A 4 34.72 -82.83 16.80
C ASP A 4 35.26 -81.89 17.89
N LYS A 5 34.50 -81.43 18.91
CA LYS A 5 33.05 -81.25 19.18
C LYS A 5 32.96 -80.55 20.56
N SER A 6 31.90 -79.78 20.81
CA SER A 6 31.23 -79.48 22.10
C SER A 6 30.47 -78.15 21.94
N ASP A 7 29.13 -78.06 21.88
CA ASP A 7 28.05 -78.80 22.56
C ASP A 7 28.22 -78.78 24.09
N THR A 8 27.26 -78.40 24.95
CA THR A 8 25.83 -78.03 24.75
C THR A 8 25.28 -77.43 26.05
N SER A 9 24.26 -76.56 25.99
CA SER A 9 23.10 -76.63 26.91
C SER A 9 21.87 -75.87 26.41
N LEU A 10 20.97 -76.63 25.78
CA LEU A 10 19.51 -76.39 25.74
C LEU A 10 18.96 -76.36 27.19
N LYS A 11 17.84 -75.75 27.59
CA LYS A 11 16.55 -75.33 26.96
C LYS A 11 15.98 -74.19 27.84
N THR A 12 14.98 -73.38 27.45
CA THR A 12 13.55 -73.77 27.43
C THR A 12 12.71 -72.70 26.70
N MET A 13 11.61 -73.15 26.10
CA MET A 13 10.68 -72.37 25.26
C MET A 13 9.77 -71.42 26.04
N GLN A 14 9.28 -70.36 25.39
CA GLN A 14 7.83 -70.21 25.10
C GLN A 14 7.49 -69.12 24.04
N LEU A 15 6.94 -69.60 22.91
CA LEU A 15 5.95 -69.01 21.98
C LEU A 15 5.96 -67.49 21.65
N LEU A 16 6.24 -67.10 20.39
CA LEU A 16 5.37 -67.06 19.18
C LEU A 16 4.36 -65.88 19.22
N GLN A 17 4.39 -64.84 18.36
CA GLN A 17 4.68 -64.64 16.92
C GLN A 17 3.44 -64.76 15.99
N GLU A 18 2.86 -63.61 15.63
CA GLU A 18 2.02 -63.39 14.43
C GLU A 18 2.47 -62.03 13.83
N ARG A 19 2.86 -61.86 12.56
CA ARG A 19 2.30 -62.20 11.23
C ARG A 19 1.19 -61.25 10.73
N THR A 20 1.58 -60.39 9.79
CA THR A 20 0.80 -59.85 8.64
C THR A 20 0.25 -60.99 7.74
N PRO A 21 -0.63 -60.80 6.71
CA PRO A 21 -1.01 -59.62 5.89
C PRO A 21 -2.56 -59.37 5.93
N PRO A 22 -3.35 -58.88 4.92
CA PRO A 22 -3.09 -58.36 3.55
C PRO A 22 -3.85 -57.05 3.18
N GLN A 23 -4.12 -56.83 1.88
CA GLN A 23 -4.97 -55.81 1.27
C GLN A 23 -6.23 -56.47 0.64
N GLU A 24 -7.39 -55.78 0.57
CA GLU A 24 -8.03 -55.35 -0.71
C GLU A 24 -9.47 -54.76 -0.58
N THR A 25 -9.76 -53.78 -1.46
CA THR A 25 -11.09 -53.29 -1.93
C THR A 25 -12.14 -52.68 -0.96
N GLY A 26 -12.90 -51.69 -1.46
CA GLY A 26 -14.11 -51.14 -0.81
C GLY A 26 -14.31 -49.63 -1.02
N LYS A 27 -15.53 -49.17 -1.33
CA LYS A 27 -15.86 -47.78 -1.70
C LYS A 27 -16.60 -46.98 -0.60
N ASP A 28 -16.63 -45.66 -0.82
CA ASP A 28 -17.64 -44.66 -0.42
C ASP A 28 -17.73 -44.15 1.04
N GLY A 29 -17.82 -42.81 1.17
CA GLY A 29 -18.32 -42.10 2.36
C GLY A 29 -17.38 -41.06 3.00
N PRO A 30 -17.54 -39.74 2.76
CA PRO A 30 -16.72 -38.72 3.43
C PRO A 30 -17.19 -38.42 4.86
N VAL A 31 -16.39 -38.81 5.85
CA VAL A 31 -16.66 -38.55 7.28
C VAL A 31 -16.53 -37.05 7.62
N ARG A 32 -17.65 -36.43 8.02
CA ARG A 32 -17.66 -35.04 8.53
C ARG A 32 -16.97 -34.96 9.91
N ARG A 33 -15.91 -34.15 10.02
CA ARG A 33 -15.38 -33.70 11.32
C ARG A 33 -16.36 -32.73 11.98
N THR A 34 -16.65 -32.97 13.26
CA THR A 34 -17.57 -32.19 14.09
C THR A 34 -16.90 -30.96 14.69
N SER A 35 -17.57 -29.81 14.65
CA SER A 35 -17.16 -28.57 15.32
C SER A 35 -17.94 -28.35 16.62
N ARG A 36 -17.30 -27.70 17.60
CA ARG A 36 -17.79 -27.60 18.98
C ARG A 36 -18.90 -26.55 19.16
N ARG A 37 -19.90 -26.93 19.96
CA ARG A 37 -20.83 -26.15 20.80
C ARG A 37 -20.75 -24.61 20.69
N ILE A 38 -21.88 -24.02 20.31
CA ILE A 38 -22.32 -22.68 20.77
C ILE A 38 -23.40 -22.92 21.83
N THR A 39 -23.31 -22.24 22.97
CA THR A 39 -24.30 -22.30 24.06
C THR A 39 -25.45 -21.35 23.80
N GLU A 40 -26.65 -21.88 23.58
CA GLU A 40 -27.87 -21.07 23.53
C GLU A 40 -28.24 -20.58 24.93
N LYS A 41 -28.37 -19.26 25.09
CA LYS A 41 -28.89 -18.65 26.31
C LYS A 41 -30.36 -18.29 26.11
N GLN A 42 -31.24 -19.11 26.67
CA GLN A 42 -32.68 -18.83 26.66
C GLN A 42 -32.97 -17.55 27.43
N ASN A 43 -33.72 -16.63 26.82
CA ASN A 43 -34.44 -15.57 27.53
C ASN A 43 -35.83 -15.43 26.92
N ARG A 44 -36.83 -16.01 27.59
CA ARG A 44 -38.23 -15.61 27.41
C ARG A 44 -38.46 -14.36 28.27
N GLU A 45 -39.04 -13.31 27.70
CA GLU A 45 -40.38 -12.84 28.10
C GLU A 45 -40.83 -11.55 27.37
N LYS A 46 -42.15 -11.50 27.10
CA LYS A 46 -43.05 -10.33 27.03
C LYS A 46 -42.66 -9.17 26.09
N LYS A 47 -43.17 -9.23 24.85
CA LYS A 47 -43.49 -8.03 24.04
C LYS A 47 -44.65 -7.26 24.70
N GLN A 48 -44.41 -6.08 25.25
CA GLN A 48 -45.46 -5.07 25.40
C GLN A 48 -45.58 -4.27 24.10
N ILE A 49 -46.78 -4.18 23.56
CA ILE A 49 -47.11 -3.34 22.41
C ILE A 49 -47.59 -2.00 22.96
N PHE A 50 -46.80 -0.95 22.81
CA PHE A 50 -47.25 0.42 23.06
C PHE A 50 -47.78 1.05 21.76
N PRO A 51 -48.97 1.66 21.77
CA PRO A 51 -49.46 2.42 20.61
C PRO A 51 -48.64 3.72 20.45
N PRO A 52 -48.53 4.27 19.22
CA PRO A 52 -47.82 5.52 18.99
C PRO A 52 -48.57 6.68 19.64
N LYS A 53 -47.91 7.38 20.57
CA LYS A 53 -48.44 8.61 21.18
C LYS A 53 -48.43 9.75 20.15
N CYS A 54 -49.60 10.16 19.70
CA CYS A 54 -49.77 11.42 19.00
C CYS A 54 -49.68 12.57 20.01
N LEU A 55 -48.82 13.56 19.77
CA LEU A 55 -48.68 14.73 20.64
C LEU A 55 -49.72 15.79 20.24
N THR A 56 -50.90 15.71 20.84
CA THR A 56 -51.88 16.81 20.84
C THR A 56 -51.52 17.82 21.93
N PHE A 57 -51.13 19.03 21.54
CA PHE A 57 -51.05 20.16 22.47
C PHE A 57 -52.38 20.92 22.48
N MET A 58 -53.04 20.93 23.63
CA MET A 58 -54.14 21.86 23.95
C MET A 58 -53.51 23.15 24.48
N SER A 59 -53.88 24.32 23.95
CA SER A 59 -53.52 25.60 24.54
C SER A 59 -54.66 26.09 25.45
N GLU A 60 -54.42 26.08 26.76
CA GLU A 60 -55.29 26.75 27.72
C GLU A 60 -55.16 28.28 27.58
N LYS A 61 -56.26 29.00 27.75
CA LYS A 61 -56.25 30.46 27.82
C LYS A 61 -55.60 30.89 29.13
N ASN A 62 -54.78 31.94 29.08
CA ASN A 62 -54.68 32.89 30.18
C ASN A 62 -54.43 34.29 29.61
N ASP A 63 -55.35 35.20 29.93
CA ASP A 63 -55.27 36.60 29.56
C ASP A 63 -54.30 37.32 30.50
N HIS A 64 -53.34 38.09 29.96
CA HIS A 64 -52.83 39.27 30.65
C HIS A 64 -52.31 40.31 29.65
N VAL A 65 -53.02 41.45 29.63
CA VAL A 65 -52.67 42.65 28.88
C VAL A 65 -51.52 43.37 29.59
N LYS A 66 -50.50 43.77 28.83
CA LYS A 66 -49.85 45.08 29.01
C LYS A 66 -49.56 45.68 27.62
N GLU A 67 -50.22 46.79 27.36
CA GLU A 67 -49.91 47.69 26.26
C GLU A 67 -48.63 48.47 26.59
N GLU A 68 -47.78 48.71 25.60
CA GLU A 68 -47.07 49.98 25.46
C GLU A 68 -46.78 50.20 23.97
N ASN A 69 -46.80 51.46 23.55
CA ASN A 69 -47.24 51.86 22.21
C ASN A 69 -46.10 52.51 21.39
N ILE A 70 -46.43 53.11 20.22
CA ILE A 70 -45.60 54.01 19.40
C ILE A 70 -44.49 53.28 18.58
N GLN A 71 -44.57 53.12 17.25
CA GLN A 71 -44.67 54.19 16.23
C GLN A 71 -45.49 53.78 14.99
N GLU A 72 -46.67 54.39 14.83
CA GLU A 72 -47.39 54.45 13.56
C GLU A 72 -46.76 55.49 12.61
N THR A 73 -45.84 55.08 11.73
CA THR A 73 -45.30 56.03 10.72
C THR A 73 -44.93 55.43 9.36
N GLN A 74 -45.25 54.15 9.09
CA GLN A 74 -44.85 53.48 7.84
C GLN A 74 -45.98 52.73 7.10
N ILE A 75 -47.27 53.03 7.38
CA ILE A 75 -48.42 52.31 6.80
C ILE A 75 -49.18 53.12 5.73
N LYS A 76 -48.84 54.41 5.53
CA LYS A 76 -49.56 55.32 4.63
C LYS A 76 -48.93 55.59 3.26
N HIS A 77 -47.87 54.89 2.85
CA HIS A 77 -47.21 55.18 1.56
C HIS A 77 -47.05 54.02 0.55
N ASP A 78 -47.29 52.75 0.94
CA ASP A 78 -47.20 51.59 0.04
C ASP A 78 -48.58 51.03 -0.39
N LEU A 79 -49.63 51.87 -0.35
CA LEU A 79 -50.97 51.54 -0.85
C LEU A 79 -51.23 52.05 -2.28
N GLU A 80 -50.30 52.82 -2.86
CA GLU A 80 -50.39 53.38 -4.22
C GLU A 80 -49.33 52.82 -5.19
N SER A 81 -49.01 51.52 -5.10
CA SER A 81 -48.42 50.81 -6.25
C SER A 81 -48.73 49.31 -6.24
N LEU A 82 -49.91 48.95 -6.78
CA LEU A 82 -50.21 47.69 -7.50
C LEU A 82 -51.70 47.64 -7.87
N HIS A 83 -52.11 48.54 -8.79
CA HIS A 83 -53.38 48.38 -9.50
C HIS A 83 -53.29 47.19 -10.47
N GLY A 84 -53.59 45.99 -9.96
CA GLY A 84 -53.56 44.74 -10.72
C GLY A 84 -54.30 43.61 -10.01
N ASN A 85 -55.58 43.43 -10.34
CA ASN A 85 -56.45 42.31 -9.97
C ASN A 85 -56.37 41.78 -8.51
N ARG A 86 -57.05 42.48 -7.59
CA ARG A 86 -57.54 41.89 -6.32
C ARG A 86 -59.07 41.72 -6.28
N GLY A 87 -59.69 41.38 -7.40
CA GLY A 87 -61.10 41.00 -7.49
C GLY A 87 -61.24 39.60 -8.05
N GLY A 88 -61.41 38.59 -7.19
CA GLY A 88 -61.68 37.21 -7.63
C GLY A 88 -61.08 36.07 -6.80
N LEU A 89 -60.22 36.34 -5.81
CA LEU A 89 -59.66 35.28 -4.95
C LEU A 89 -60.69 34.84 -3.90
N SER A 90 -60.98 33.54 -3.88
CA SER A 90 -61.87 32.93 -2.89
C SER A 90 -61.30 33.02 -1.46
N LYS A 91 -62.16 32.96 -0.44
CA LYS A 91 -61.75 32.91 0.98
C LYS A 91 -60.71 31.82 1.23
N TYR A 92 -60.86 30.67 0.57
CA TYR A 92 -59.91 29.56 0.62
C TYR A 92 -58.54 29.90 0.01
N GLU A 93 -58.49 30.71 -1.05
CA GLU A 93 -57.23 31.08 -1.70
C GLU A 93 -56.46 32.12 -0.89
N LEU A 94 -57.17 33.05 -0.22
CA LEU A 94 -56.58 33.95 0.76
C LEU A 94 -56.00 33.18 1.96
N GLU A 95 -56.75 32.22 2.51
CA GLU A 95 -56.29 31.35 3.60
C GLU A 95 -55.11 30.46 3.16
N ARG A 96 -55.11 29.97 1.91
CA ARG A 96 -53.99 29.23 1.33
C ARG A 96 -52.75 30.10 1.17
N LEU A 97 -52.89 31.35 0.72
CA LEU A 97 -51.78 32.30 0.58
C LEU A 97 -51.20 32.69 1.95
N GLU A 98 -52.05 32.88 2.96
CA GLU A 98 -51.59 33.15 4.33
C GLU A 98 -50.88 31.94 4.94
N ASN A 99 -51.39 30.71 4.73
CA ASN A 99 -50.68 29.49 5.11
C ASN A 99 -49.34 29.32 4.37
N ILE A 100 -49.26 29.70 3.09
CA ILE A 100 -47.98 29.73 2.36
C ILE A 100 -47.02 30.74 2.99
N ARG A 101 -47.49 31.95 3.33
CA ARG A 101 -46.71 33.01 3.98
C ARG A 101 -46.17 32.56 5.34
N GLN A 102 -47.00 31.94 6.18
CA GLN A 102 -46.60 31.43 7.50
C GLN A 102 -45.59 30.28 7.37
N ASN A 103 -45.80 29.34 6.44
CA ASN A 103 -44.84 28.28 6.17
C ASN A 103 -43.49 28.81 5.63
N GLN A 104 -43.50 29.85 4.79
CA GLN A 104 -42.27 30.51 4.32
C GLN A 104 -41.54 31.21 5.47
N ALA A 105 -42.25 31.91 6.35
CA ALA A 105 -41.66 32.54 7.55
C ALA A 105 -41.07 31.49 8.52
N PHE A 106 -41.75 30.36 8.72
CA PHE A 106 -41.23 29.25 9.52
C PHE A 106 -39.97 28.65 8.89
N LEU A 107 -39.98 28.36 7.59
CA LEU A 107 -38.81 27.83 6.87
C LEU A 107 -37.62 28.80 6.86
N SER A 108 -37.85 30.12 6.82
CA SER A 108 -36.77 31.11 6.90
C SER A 108 -36.15 31.19 8.30
N SER A 109 -36.96 31.08 9.36
CA SER A 109 -36.49 31.08 10.76
C SER A 109 -35.57 29.90 11.10
N LEU A 110 -35.72 28.76 10.41
CA LEU A 110 -34.90 27.56 10.59
C LEU A 110 -33.45 27.70 10.09
N LYS A 111 -33.07 28.83 9.46
CA LYS A 111 -31.69 29.14 9.02
C LYS A 111 -31.02 28.03 8.18
N LEU A 112 -31.83 27.22 7.49
CA LEU A 112 -31.37 26.09 6.66
C LEU A 112 -30.29 26.44 5.61
N PRO A 113 -30.25 27.66 5.01
CA PRO A 113 -29.14 28.05 4.13
C PRO A 113 -27.78 28.08 4.82
N GLN A 114 -27.72 28.48 6.10
CA GLN A 114 -26.48 28.55 6.87
C GLN A 114 -25.99 27.14 7.23
N VAL A 115 -26.92 26.22 7.51
CA VAL A 115 -26.63 24.79 7.70
C VAL A 115 -26.17 24.15 6.38
N SER A 116 -26.78 24.50 5.25
CA SER A 116 -26.36 23.98 3.93
C SER A 116 -25.00 24.53 3.50
N GLU A 117 -24.64 25.75 3.91
CA GLU A 117 -23.33 26.36 3.69
C GLU A 117 -22.23 25.67 4.54
N ALA A 118 -22.52 25.37 5.81
CA ALA A 118 -21.66 24.54 6.66
C ALA A 118 -21.54 23.07 6.20
N LEU A 119 -22.54 22.57 5.46
CA LEU A 119 -22.55 21.24 4.83
C LEU A 119 -22.07 21.24 3.38
N ARG A 120 -21.61 22.38 2.82
CA ARG A 120 -21.01 22.37 1.48
C ARG A 120 -19.84 21.40 1.46
N PRO A 121 -19.77 20.49 0.47
CA PRO A 121 -18.61 19.60 0.36
C PRO A 121 -17.37 20.47 0.21
N LYS A 122 -16.33 20.17 1.01
CA LYS A 122 -14.99 20.78 0.83
C LYS A 122 -14.62 20.76 -0.66
N PRO A 123 -13.92 21.80 -1.17
CA PRO A 123 -13.46 21.82 -2.55
C PRO A 123 -12.77 20.49 -2.88
N LYS A 124 -13.10 19.90 -4.03
CA LYS A 124 -12.49 18.64 -4.45
C LYS A 124 -10.99 18.86 -4.54
N PRO A 125 -10.15 17.99 -3.94
CA PRO A 125 -8.71 18.13 -4.08
C PRO A 125 -8.34 18.13 -5.57
N THR A 126 -7.41 19.01 -5.91
CA THR A 126 -6.83 19.17 -7.25
C THR A 126 -6.43 17.81 -7.82
N GLN A 127 -6.71 17.61 -9.11
CA GLN A 127 -6.41 16.36 -9.80
C GLN A 127 -5.26 16.58 -10.78
N LYS A 128 -4.04 16.67 -10.24
CA LYS A 128 -2.81 16.64 -11.04
C LYS A 128 -2.38 15.21 -11.37
N GLY A 129 -1.76 15.05 -12.53
CA GLY A 129 -1.26 13.79 -13.08
C GLY A 129 -2.33 12.99 -13.82
N LEU A 130 -2.01 11.71 -14.09
CA LEU A 130 -2.84 10.79 -14.88
C LEU A 130 -4.31 10.85 -14.48
N LYS A 131 -5.15 11.16 -15.46
CA LYS A 131 -6.61 11.24 -15.27
C LYS A 131 -7.14 9.90 -14.80
N ARG A 132 -8.01 9.92 -13.78
CA ARG A 132 -8.69 8.70 -13.31
C ARG A 132 -9.79 8.36 -14.32
N GLU A 133 -9.57 7.30 -15.09
CA GLU A 133 -10.65 6.62 -15.81
C GLU A 133 -11.79 6.30 -14.84
N LYS A 134 -12.98 6.81 -15.15
CA LYS A 134 -14.20 6.35 -14.51
C LYS A 134 -14.51 5.00 -15.15
N THR A 135 -14.27 3.92 -14.43
CA THR A 135 -14.91 2.64 -14.75
C THR A 135 -16.42 2.92 -14.75
N GLU A 136 -17.06 2.86 -15.92
CA GLU A 136 -18.51 2.91 -15.96
C GLU A 136 -19.03 1.76 -15.11
N PRO A 137 -19.95 2.00 -14.16
CA PRO A 137 -20.50 0.93 -13.36
C PRO A 137 -21.30 0.04 -14.33
N GLU A 138 -20.76 -1.13 -14.64
CA GLU A 138 -21.49 -2.20 -15.33
C GLU A 138 -22.86 -2.30 -14.68
N MET A 139 -23.92 -2.00 -15.43
CA MET A 139 -25.27 -1.89 -14.89
C MET A 139 -25.82 -3.29 -14.59
N LEU A 140 -25.29 -3.90 -13.52
CA LEU A 140 -25.81 -5.13 -12.95
C LEU A 140 -27.32 -4.94 -12.75
N PRO A 141 -28.16 -5.87 -13.24
CA PRO A 141 -29.59 -5.69 -13.25
C PRO A 141 -30.08 -5.39 -11.82
N VAL A 142 -30.65 -4.19 -11.63
CA VAL A 142 -31.11 -3.71 -10.33
C VAL A 142 -31.99 -4.79 -9.70
N ARG A 143 -31.60 -5.28 -8.53
CA ARG A 143 -32.25 -6.41 -7.85
C ARG A 143 -33.67 -6.02 -7.40
N LYS A 144 -34.63 -6.13 -8.31
CA LYS A 144 -36.06 -5.95 -8.05
C LYS A 144 -36.56 -7.08 -7.15
N SER A 145 -37.39 -6.75 -6.16
CA SER A 145 -37.89 -7.77 -5.22
C SER A 145 -38.88 -8.70 -5.91
N LEU A 146 -38.81 -10.01 -5.62
CA LEU A 146 -39.73 -11.01 -6.18
C LEU A 146 -41.20 -10.73 -5.81
N ARG A 147 -41.43 -10.11 -4.64
CA ARG A 147 -42.74 -9.67 -4.17
C ARG A 147 -43.32 -8.55 -5.04
N LEU A 148 -42.50 -7.59 -5.49
CA LEU A 148 -42.92 -6.56 -6.45
C LEU A 148 -43.08 -7.09 -7.88
N GLN A 149 -42.60 -8.31 -8.17
CA GLN A 149 -42.80 -9.01 -9.44
C GLN A 149 -43.97 -10.01 -9.41
N ASN A 150 -44.77 -10.05 -8.34
CA ASN A 150 -45.85 -11.03 -8.12
C ASN A 150 -45.42 -12.51 -8.32
N LYS A 151 -44.14 -12.83 -8.11
CA LYS A 151 -43.63 -14.20 -8.18
C LYS A 151 -43.77 -14.84 -6.80
N GLY A 152 -44.58 -15.90 -6.72
CA GLY A 152 -44.76 -16.71 -5.53
C GLY A 152 -43.46 -17.42 -5.08
N PRO A 153 -43.42 -17.97 -3.86
CA PRO A 153 -42.27 -18.71 -3.38
C PRO A 153 -42.04 -19.94 -4.27
N GLN A 154 -40.90 -19.96 -4.98
CA GLN A 154 -40.48 -21.14 -5.72
C GLN A 154 -40.19 -22.27 -4.72
N LYS A 155 -40.71 -23.48 -5.01
CA LYS A 155 -40.38 -24.68 -4.23
C LYS A 155 -38.87 -24.87 -4.25
N ALA A 156 -38.32 -25.40 -3.15
CA ALA A 156 -36.88 -25.52 -2.94
C ALA A 156 -36.22 -26.52 -3.90
N THR A 157 -35.95 -26.09 -5.13
CA THR A 157 -34.89 -26.67 -5.95
C THR A 157 -33.58 -26.45 -5.18
N THR A 158 -32.82 -27.52 -5.00
CA THR A 158 -31.51 -27.48 -4.37
C THR A 158 -30.63 -26.50 -5.15
N LEU A 159 -30.46 -25.29 -4.62
CA LEU A 159 -29.49 -24.34 -5.13
C LEU A 159 -28.12 -24.95 -4.88
N GLU A 160 -27.52 -25.53 -5.92
CA GLU A 160 -26.07 -25.65 -5.94
C GLU A 160 -25.52 -24.26 -5.71
N MET A 161 -24.83 -24.09 -4.58
CA MET A 161 -23.98 -22.94 -4.38
C MET A 161 -22.81 -23.06 -5.34
N THR A 162 -23.06 -22.71 -6.60
CA THR A 162 -22.09 -21.96 -7.38
C THR A 162 -21.76 -20.74 -6.53
N PHE A 163 -20.73 -20.89 -5.70
CA PHE A 163 -19.95 -19.75 -5.26
C PHE A 163 -19.72 -18.93 -6.50
N SER A 164 -20.13 -17.67 -6.48
CA SER A 164 -19.63 -16.73 -7.46
C SER A 164 -18.12 -16.80 -7.33
N THR A 165 -17.49 -17.46 -8.30
CA THR A 165 -16.09 -17.27 -8.58
C THR A 165 -15.99 -15.78 -8.82
N VAL A 166 -15.53 -15.07 -7.78
CA VAL A 166 -14.90 -13.77 -7.94
C VAL A 166 -13.96 -14.01 -9.09
N ARG A 167 -14.23 -13.42 -10.27
CA ARG A 167 -13.36 -13.57 -11.43
C ARG A 167 -11.97 -13.24 -10.92
N GLU A 168 -11.12 -14.26 -10.78
CA GLU A 168 -9.70 -14.02 -10.61
C GLU A 168 -9.36 -13.12 -11.79
N PRO A 169 -8.89 -11.88 -11.54
CA PRO A 169 -8.72 -10.91 -12.60
C PRO A 169 -7.80 -11.55 -13.62
N GLU A 170 -8.29 -11.68 -14.86
CA GLU A 170 -7.65 -12.45 -15.93
C GLU A 170 -6.14 -12.21 -15.88
N GLU A 171 -5.36 -13.25 -15.58
CA GLU A 171 -3.93 -13.07 -15.37
C GLU A 171 -3.31 -12.61 -16.69
N LYS A 172 -3.13 -11.29 -16.83
CA LYS A 172 -2.55 -10.65 -18.01
C LYS A 172 -1.34 -11.46 -18.44
N ALA A 173 -1.41 -11.98 -19.67
CA ALA A 173 -0.36 -12.82 -20.23
C ALA A 173 1.00 -12.15 -20.00
N ARG A 174 2.01 -12.95 -19.59
CA ARG A 174 3.34 -12.42 -19.32
C ARG A 174 3.84 -11.70 -20.57
N LYS A 175 4.32 -10.46 -20.41
CA LYS A 175 4.95 -9.70 -21.49
C LYS A 175 6.07 -10.54 -22.13
N ALA A 176 6.21 -10.41 -23.45
CA ALA A 176 7.11 -11.21 -24.29
C ALA A 176 8.56 -11.27 -23.75
N PRO A 177 9.30 -12.35 -24.07
CA PRO A 177 10.73 -12.42 -23.81
C PRO A 177 11.51 -11.41 -24.66
N GLY A 178 12.52 -10.78 -24.05
CA GLY A 178 13.40 -9.83 -24.72
C GLY A 178 13.11 -8.36 -24.37
N PRO A 179 13.73 -7.41 -25.10
CA PRO A 179 13.51 -5.99 -24.90
C PRO A 179 12.06 -5.60 -25.28
N ILE A 180 11.50 -4.65 -24.53
CA ILE A 180 10.22 -4.01 -24.86
C ILE A 180 10.51 -2.56 -25.20
N ALA A 181 9.93 -2.04 -26.29
CA ALA A 181 10.05 -0.64 -26.65
C ALA A 181 9.56 0.28 -25.51
N LEU A 182 10.23 1.42 -25.33
CA LEU A 182 9.96 2.37 -24.25
C LEU A 182 8.81 3.31 -24.65
N ASP A 183 7.67 2.72 -25.02
CA ASP A 183 6.52 3.42 -25.57
C ASP A 183 5.67 4.03 -24.44
N PRO A 184 5.58 5.38 -24.33
CA PRO A 184 4.75 6.05 -23.34
C PRO A 184 3.26 5.94 -23.70
N ILE A 185 2.45 5.50 -22.74
CA ILE A 185 1.00 5.25 -22.91
C ILE A 185 0.17 6.54 -22.83
N ASN A 186 0.73 7.61 -22.26
CA ASN A 186 0.06 8.89 -22.03
C ASN A 186 0.68 10.06 -22.80
N LEU A 187 1.49 9.75 -23.83
CA LEU A 187 1.95 10.69 -24.84
C LEU A 187 1.41 10.21 -26.20
N ASP A 188 1.25 11.13 -27.15
CA ASP A 188 0.79 10.77 -28.50
C ASP A 188 1.86 9.94 -29.24
N GLU A 189 1.43 9.02 -30.12
CA GLU A 189 2.27 8.00 -30.80
C GLU A 189 3.46 8.54 -31.63
N HIS A 190 3.58 9.86 -31.79
CA HIS A 190 4.62 10.52 -32.58
C HIS A 190 5.53 11.44 -31.74
N VAL A 191 5.28 11.56 -30.43
CA VAL A 191 6.07 12.40 -29.52
C VAL A 191 7.26 11.59 -29.00
N ARG A 192 8.47 12.03 -29.33
CA ARG A 192 9.71 11.49 -28.74
C ARG A 192 9.76 11.79 -27.25
N LEU A 193 10.50 10.97 -26.52
CA LEU A 193 10.80 11.23 -25.10
C LEU A 193 11.43 12.62 -24.93
N PRO A 194 11.04 13.41 -23.91
CA PRO A 194 11.56 14.75 -23.72
C PRO A 194 13.09 14.78 -23.60
N GLU A 195 13.75 15.70 -24.31
CA GLU A 195 15.21 15.84 -24.27
C GLU A 195 15.71 16.13 -22.84
N ASP A 196 14.95 16.94 -22.09
CA ASP A 196 15.11 17.17 -20.65
C ASP A 196 15.20 15.90 -19.80
N LEU A 197 14.46 14.84 -20.17
CA LEU A 197 14.51 13.57 -19.44
C LEU A 197 15.85 12.87 -19.68
N ILE A 198 16.31 12.85 -20.94
CA ILE A 198 17.58 12.23 -21.34
C ILE A 198 18.76 12.96 -20.67
N ASN A 199 18.73 14.29 -20.69
CA ASN A 199 19.74 15.14 -20.03
C ASN A 199 19.79 14.89 -18.52
N LEU A 200 18.63 14.80 -17.85
CA LEU A 200 18.55 14.52 -16.42
C LEU A 200 19.01 13.09 -16.08
N TRP A 201 18.66 12.11 -16.90
CA TRP A 201 19.03 10.71 -16.71
C TRP A 201 20.54 10.48 -16.76
N ASN A 202 21.23 11.27 -17.59
CA ASN A 202 22.68 11.23 -17.74
C ASN A 202 23.43 12.20 -16.80
N GLU A 203 22.73 12.93 -15.92
CA GLU A 203 23.37 13.82 -14.94
C GLU A 203 24.19 13.00 -13.92
N VAL A 204 25.46 13.34 -13.75
CA VAL A 204 26.32 12.77 -12.71
C VAL A 204 25.87 13.26 -11.33
N PRO A 205 25.45 12.37 -10.40
CA PRO A 205 25.09 12.78 -9.05
C PRO A 205 26.27 13.45 -8.35
N LEU A 206 26.11 14.72 -7.97
CA LEU A 206 27.09 15.37 -7.10
C LEU A 206 27.06 14.67 -5.73
N LYS A 207 28.19 14.07 -5.36
CA LYS A 207 28.41 13.58 -3.99
C LYS A 207 28.42 14.79 -3.05
N GLN A 208 27.29 15.06 -2.39
CA GLN A 208 27.34 15.87 -1.18
C GLN A 208 28.12 15.09 -0.11
N GLU A 209 28.95 15.79 0.65
CA GLU A 209 29.63 15.16 1.78
C GLU A 209 28.58 14.69 2.80
N THR A 210 28.52 13.37 3.02
CA THR A 210 27.68 12.75 4.05
C THR A 210 28.28 12.98 5.44
N GLY A 211 28.45 14.24 5.82
CA GLY A 211 28.63 14.62 7.22
C GLY A 211 27.31 14.36 7.95
N MET A 212 27.35 13.59 9.04
CA MET A 212 26.19 13.43 9.91
C MET A 212 25.86 14.80 10.52
N SER A 213 24.86 15.48 9.96
CA SER A 213 24.33 16.71 10.54
C SER A 213 23.76 16.40 11.93
N ASP A 214 24.06 17.27 12.90
CA ASP A 214 23.62 17.08 14.29
C ASP A 214 22.11 16.80 14.35
N LEU A 215 21.69 15.87 15.21
CA LEU A 215 20.32 15.39 15.31
C LEU A 215 19.32 16.54 15.55
N LYS A 216 19.74 17.64 16.18
CA LYS A 216 18.92 18.85 16.35
C LYS A 216 18.73 19.60 15.03
N SER A 217 19.80 19.77 14.25
CA SER A 217 19.76 20.38 12.92
C SER A 217 18.95 19.53 11.92
N TYR A 218 19.10 18.20 11.96
CA TYR A 218 18.29 17.28 11.17
C TYR A 218 16.79 17.37 11.55
N GLN A 219 16.47 17.47 12.85
CA GLN A 219 15.09 17.67 13.30
C GLN A 219 14.51 19.03 12.85
N GLN A 220 15.32 20.10 12.79
CA GLN A 220 14.91 21.39 12.22
C GLN A 220 14.69 21.32 10.70
N MET A 221 15.57 20.64 9.96
CA MET A 221 15.37 20.38 8.53
C MET A 221 14.04 19.67 8.28
N LEU A 222 13.73 18.60 9.04
CA LEU A 222 12.45 17.90 8.93
C LEU A 222 11.22 18.78 9.23
N GLN A 223 11.37 19.81 10.07
CA GLN A 223 10.29 20.77 10.36
C GLN A 223 10.06 21.78 9.23
N ASN A 224 11.08 22.03 8.40
CA ASN A 224 10.97 22.95 7.25
C ASN A 224 10.33 22.27 6.03
N LEU A 225 10.30 20.94 5.95
CA LEU A 225 9.72 20.24 4.80
C LEU A 225 8.19 20.37 4.80
N SER A 226 7.65 20.95 3.72
CA SER A 226 6.22 21.21 3.55
C SER A 226 5.68 20.54 2.28
N ILE A 227 4.36 20.51 2.16
CA ILE A 227 3.63 19.89 1.05
C ILE A 227 2.52 20.84 0.57
N ASN A 228 2.40 21.00 -0.75
CA ASN A 228 1.40 21.84 -1.42
C ASN A 228 0.64 21.04 -2.51
N ASP A 229 -0.27 21.68 -3.24
CA ASP A 229 -1.03 21.06 -4.35
C ASP A 229 -0.15 20.62 -5.54
N GLY A 230 1.01 21.24 -5.75
CA GLY A 230 1.99 20.82 -6.78
C GLY A 230 2.72 19.53 -6.41
N CYS A 231 2.91 19.28 -5.11
CA CYS A 231 3.60 18.13 -4.58
C CYS A 231 2.75 16.84 -4.53
N VAL A 232 1.49 16.86 -4.99
CA VAL A 232 0.59 15.69 -4.98
C VAL A 232 0.10 15.36 -6.38
N VAL A 233 0.78 14.42 -7.04
CA VAL A 233 0.53 14.07 -8.45
C VAL A 233 0.21 12.58 -8.59
N LYS A 234 -0.74 12.25 -9.47
CA LYS A 234 -1.11 10.88 -9.81
C LYS A 234 -0.17 10.33 -10.89
N VAL A 235 0.83 9.56 -10.47
CA VAL A 235 1.92 9.07 -11.32
C VAL A 235 1.62 7.70 -11.94
N VAL A 236 0.74 6.90 -11.32
CA VAL A 236 0.28 5.60 -11.86
C VAL A 236 -1.23 5.43 -11.69
N LYS A 237 -1.88 4.56 -12.47
CA LYS A 237 -3.34 4.38 -12.40
C LYS A 237 -3.78 3.64 -11.11
N GLU A 238 -3.02 2.66 -10.63
CA GLU A 238 -3.35 1.82 -9.48
C GLU A 238 -2.54 2.10 -8.21
N ARG A 239 -2.75 1.28 -7.17
CA ARG A 239 -1.94 1.27 -5.94
C ARG A 239 -0.44 1.17 -6.22
N ILE A 240 0.33 2.11 -5.67
CA ILE A 240 1.79 2.09 -5.66
C ILE A 240 2.28 0.94 -4.77
N CYS A 241 3.15 0.10 -5.33
CA CYS A 241 3.78 -1.03 -4.65
C CYS A 241 5.29 -0.84 -4.47
N SER A 242 5.92 0.00 -5.29
CA SER A 242 7.32 0.41 -5.16
C SER A 242 7.51 1.83 -5.72
N ALA A 243 8.53 2.56 -5.24
CA ALA A 243 8.89 3.89 -5.71
C ALA A 243 10.37 4.16 -5.44
N ALA A 244 11.01 4.98 -6.27
CA ALA A 244 12.42 5.35 -6.13
C ALA A 244 12.67 6.80 -6.58
N PHE A 245 13.69 7.44 -6.01
CA PHE A 245 14.24 8.71 -6.50
C PHE A 245 15.41 8.45 -7.45
N HIS A 246 15.47 9.23 -8.52
CA HIS A 246 16.69 9.38 -9.31
C HIS A 246 17.78 10.04 -8.44
N PRO A 247 19.06 9.64 -8.55
CA PRO A 247 20.12 10.16 -7.66
C PRO A 247 20.60 11.59 -7.99
N SER A 248 20.15 12.20 -9.09
CA SER A 248 20.50 13.58 -9.51
C SER A 248 20.45 14.59 -8.37
N SER A 249 21.41 15.51 -8.40
CA SER A 249 21.47 16.66 -7.50
C SER A 249 20.63 17.83 -8.00
N SER A 250 20.64 18.12 -9.31
CA SER A 250 20.02 19.34 -9.85
C SER A 250 18.49 19.28 -9.81
N SER A 251 17.90 18.20 -10.33
CA SER A 251 16.48 18.14 -10.68
C SER A 251 15.82 16.89 -10.13
N LEU A 252 14.54 17.00 -9.78
CA LEU A 252 13.79 15.91 -9.16
C LEU A 252 13.17 15.01 -10.24
N LEU A 253 13.51 13.73 -10.19
CA LEU A 253 12.85 12.68 -10.95
C LEU A 253 12.52 11.53 -10.01
N MET A 254 11.28 11.05 -10.07
CA MET A 254 10.80 9.91 -9.29
C MET A 254 10.21 8.86 -10.21
N ALA A 255 10.39 7.60 -9.84
CA ALA A 255 9.68 6.48 -10.41
C ALA A 255 8.67 5.91 -9.40
N ALA A 256 7.51 5.48 -9.89
CA ALA A 256 6.50 4.75 -9.12
C ALA A 256 6.02 3.52 -9.91
N GLY A 257 5.97 2.36 -9.26
CA GLY A 257 5.53 1.09 -9.82
C GLY A 257 4.23 0.62 -9.18
N ASP A 258 3.29 0.15 -10.00
CA ASP A 258 1.93 -0.17 -9.57
C ASP A 258 1.64 -1.68 -9.41
N LYS A 259 0.39 -1.99 -9.04
CA LYS A 259 -0.09 -3.36 -8.81
C LYS A 259 -0.21 -4.20 -10.10
N TRP A 260 -0.34 -3.61 -11.27
CA TRP A 260 -0.54 -4.31 -12.55
C TRP A 260 0.69 -4.33 -13.47
N GLY A 261 1.78 -3.68 -13.07
CA GLY A 261 3.07 -3.74 -13.78
C GLY A 261 3.52 -2.39 -14.32
N HIS A 262 2.61 -1.41 -14.36
CA HIS A 262 2.91 -0.11 -14.94
C HIS A 262 3.93 0.66 -14.08
N VAL A 263 4.75 1.43 -14.78
CA VAL A 263 5.80 2.28 -14.21
C VAL A 263 5.56 3.70 -14.69
N GLY A 264 5.39 4.64 -13.75
CA GLY A 264 5.29 6.06 -14.04
C GLY A 264 6.57 6.77 -13.61
N LEU A 265 7.11 7.60 -14.49
CA LEU A 265 8.11 8.62 -14.18
C LEU A 265 7.43 9.96 -13.94
N TRP A 266 7.96 10.76 -13.03
CA TRP A 266 7.47 12.11 -12.75
C TRP A 266 8.63 13.07 -12.45
N LYS A 267 8.71 14.16 -13.21
CA LYS A 267 9.53 15.36 -12.92
C LYS A 267 8.56 16.49 -12.56
N PRO A 268 8.65 17.09 -11.36
CA PRO A 268 7.93 18.32 -11.04
C PRO A 268 8.30 19.45 -12.01
N ASP A 269 7.34 20.35 -12.28
CA ASP A 269 7.44 21.50 -13.20
C ASP A 269 7.74 21.16 -14.67
N ALA A 270 7.80 19.89 -15.03
CA ALA A 270 7.98 19.48 -16.43
C ALA A 270 6.64 19.51 -17.19
N GLU A 271 6.65 20.08 -18.39
CA GLU A 271 5.52 20.02 -19.34
C GLU A 271 5.48 18.67 -20.08
N TRP A 272 5.59 17.56 -19.36
CA TRP A 272 5.55 16.21 -19.91
C TRP A 272 4.18 15.56 -19.70
N GLY A 273 3.50 15.15 -20.78
CA GLY A 273 2.29 14.34 -20.71
C GLY A 273 1.19 14.94 -19.82
N ASP A 274 0.70 14.16 -18.84
CA ASP A 274 -0.24 14.65 -17.82
C ASP A 274 0.54 15.21 -16.61
N ASP A 275 0.74 16.53 -16.51
CA ASP A 275 1.39 17.24 -15.38
C ASP A 275 2.79 16.74 -14.98
N GLY A 276 3.67 16.54 -15.97
CA GLY A 276 5.06 16.10 -15.77
C GLY A 276 5.23 14.58 -15.65
N VAL A 277 4.17 13.81 -15.93
CA VAL A 277 4.14 12.35 -15.80
C VAL A 277 4.27 11.66 -17.15
N ILE A 278 5.14 10.64 -17.22
CA ILE A 278 5.25 9.71 -18.34
C ILE A 278 5.01 8.29 -17.83
N TYR A 279 4.17 7.51 -18.50
CA TYR A 279 3.61 6.25 -17.99
C TYR A 279 3.81 5.09 -18.97
N PHE A 280 4.35 3.97 -18.48
CA PHE A 280 4.76 2.81 -19.29
C PHE A 280 4.14 1.50 -18.77
N GLU A 281 4.07 0.47 -19.61
CA GLU A 281 3.72 -0.91 -19.22
C GLU A 281 4.81 -1.93 -19.62
N PRO A 282 6.01 -1.86 -19.03
CA PRO A 282 6.77 -3.08 -18.78
C PRO A 282 5.94 -3.98 -17.84
N HIS A 283 6.22 -5.28 -17.82
CA HIS A 283 5.56 -6.24 -16.92
C HIS A 283 4.04 -6.43 -17.10
N SER A 284 3.47 -7.48 -16.48
CA SER A 284 2.02 -7.73 -16.46
C SER A 284 1.42 -7.96 -15.06
N ARG A 285 2.25 -7.87 -14.02
CA ARG A 285 1.88 -8.00 -12.61
C ARG A 285 2.68 -6.99 -11.78
N THR A 286 2.32 -6.88 -10.50
CA THR A 286 2.85 -5.91 -9.53
C THR A 286 4.35 -5.68 -9.62
N VAL A 287 4.76 -4.42 -9.79
CA VAL A 287 6.16 -3.98 -9.64
C VAL A 287 6.50 -3.96 -8.15
N THR A 288 7.21 -4.99 -7.69
CA THR A 288 7.45 -5.27 -6.27
C THR A 288 8.60 -4.46 -5.70
N SER A 289 9.57 -4.07 -6.54
CA SER A 289 10.74 -3.28 -6.15
C SER A 289 11.30 -2.56 -7.38
N MET A 290 11.93 -1.40 -7.16
CA MET A 290 12.64 -0.63 -8.17
C MET A 290 13.77 0.19 -7.56
N ALA A 291 14.82 0.46 -8.32
CA ALA A 291 15.95 1.31 -7.93
C ALA A 291 16.69 1.82 -9.18
N PHE A 292 17.27 3.02 -9.08
CA PHE A 292 18.13 3.59 -10.11
C PHE A 292 19.59 3.15 -9.87
N SER A 293 20.31 2.78 -10.94
CA SER A 293 21.78 2.69 -10.91
C SER A 293 22.40 4.08 -11.09
N SER A 294 23.63 4.27 -10.63
CA SER A 294 24.36 5.53 -10.74
C SER A 294 24.99 5.74 -12.12
N HIS A 295 25.78 4.79 -12.64
CA HIS A 295 26.48 4.92 -13.92
C HIS A 295 26.62 3.57 -14.67
N PRO A 296 26.17 3.47 -15.94
CA PRO A 296 25.19 4.33 -16.58
C PRO A 296 23.85 4.30 -15.82
N CYS A 297 23.10 5.39 -15.82
CA CYS A 297 21.81 5.40 -15.13
C CYS A 297 20.82 4.47 -15.84
N ASN A 298 20.20 3.59 -15.08
CA ASN A 298 19.14 2.70 -15.51
C ASN A 298 18.15 2.57 -14.36
N LEU A 299 16.85 2.55 -14.65
CA LEU A 299 15.84 2.16 -13.66
C LEU A 299 15.65 0.64 -13.75
N ILE A 300 16.11 -0.08 -12.73
CA ILE A 300 15.85 -1.52 -12.62
C ILE A 300 14.47 -1.70 -11.98
N THR A 301 13.60 -2.46 -12.64
CA THR A 301 12.23 -2.77 -12.18
C THR A 301 12.02 -4.26 -12.07
N VAL A 302 11.48 -4.70 -10.93
CA VAL A 302 11.32 -6.11 -10.58
C VAL A 302 9.86 -6.43 -10.31
N SER A 303 9.31 -7.44 -11.00
CA SER A 303 7.89 -7.76 -10.97
C SER A 303 7.56 -9.16 -10.49
N PHE A 304 6.37 -9.28 -9.90
CA PHE A 304 5.77 -10.55 -9.53
C PHE A 304 5.35 -11.41 -10.75
N ASP A 305 5.50 -10.94 -11.99
CA ASP A 305 5.39 -11.77 -13.21
C ASP A 305 6.62 -12.65 -13.46
N GLY A 306 7.68 -12.48 -12.66
CA GLY A 306 8.93 -13.23 -12.74
C GLY A 306 10.01 -12.55 -13.57
N SER A 307 9.78 -11.35 -14.10
CA SER A 307 10.75 -10.59 -14.88
C SER A 307 11.39 -9.44 -14.10
N ALA A 308 12.70 -9.27 -14.28
CA ALA A 308 13.44 -8.05 -13.97
C ALA A 308 13.81 -7.36 -15.29
N ARG A 309 13.59 -6.05 -15.37
CA ARG A 309 13.90 -5.23 -16.56
C ARG A 309 14.74 -4.01 -16.17
N SER A 310 15.55 -3.54 -17.11
CA SER A 310 16.40 -2.35 -17.04
C SER A 310 15.84 -1.34 -18.03
N MET A 311 15.35 -0.20 -17.54
CA MET A 311 14.95 0.92 -18.38
C MET A 311 16.22 1.62 -18.89
N ASP A 312 16.44 1.53 -20.19
CA ASP A 312 17.57 2.13 -20.91
C ASP A 312 17.02 3.19 -21.88
N LEU A 313 17.32 4.46 -21.59
CA LEU A 313 16.86 5.58 -22.44
C LEU A 313 17.69 5.74 -23.72
N GLU A 314 18.96 5.32 -23.74
CA GLU A 314 19.81 5.43 -24.93
C GLU A 314 19.35 4.47 -26.02
N LYS A 315 18.99 3.24 -25.62
CA LYS A 315 18.37 2.25 -26.52
C LYS A 315 16.85 2.42 -26.68
N ALA A 316 16.22 3.28 -25.89
CA ALA A 316 14.76 3.42 -25.77
C ALA A 316 14.03 2.07 -25.58
N VAL A 317 14.53 1.22 -24.66
CA VAL A 317 13.90 -0.06 -24.31
C VAL A 317 13.90 -0.35 -22.82
N PHE A 318 12.93 -1.16 -22.39
CA PHE A 318 13.03 -1.96 -21.17
C PHE A 318 13.73 -3.28 -21.49
N ASP A 319 15.06 -3.27 -21.37
CA ASP A 319 15.92 -4.42 -21.57
C ASP A 319 15.65 -5.47 -20.49
N GLU A 320 15.31 -6.69 -20.88
CA GLU A 320 15.13 -7.78 -19.92
C GLU A 320 16.47 -8.21 -19.31
N VAL A 321 16.56 -8.25 -17.98
CA VAL A 321 17.76 -8.65 -17.23
C VAL A 321 17.66 -10.10 -16.75
N TYR A 322 16.48 -10.52 -16.31
CA TYR A 322 16.24 -11.86 -15.78
C TYR A 322 14.79 -12.29 -15.96
N ARG A 323 14.56 -13.58 -16.24
CA ARG A 323 13.25 -14.22 -16.16
C ARG A 323 13.30 -15.48 -15.29
N SER A 324 12.39 -15.55 -14.33
CA SER A 324 12.10 -16.73 -13.52
C SER A 324 10.69 -17.28 -13.80
N PRO A 325 10.47 -18.61 -13.68
CA PRO A 325 9.12 -19.16 -13.61
C PRO A 325 8.35 -18.65 -12.37
N SER A 326 9.06 -18.36 -11.28
CA SER A 326 8.53 -17.83 -10.02
C SER A 326 8.48 -16.30 -10.02
N GLY A 327 7.50 -15.71 -9.33
CA GLY A 327 7.39 -14.25 -9.24
C GLY A 327 8.47 -13.64 -8.34
N LEU A 328 9.08 -12.54 -8.78
CA LEU A 328 10.10 -11.82 -7.99
C LEU A 328 9.45 -10.94 -6.92
N LYS A 329 10.15 -10.70 -5.81
CA LYS A 329 9.65 -9.90 -4.67
C LYS A 329 10.48 -8.70 -4.27
N SER A 330 11.78 -8.75 -4.48
CA SER A 330 12.71 -7.71 -4.06
C SER A 330 14.03 -7.94 -4.77
N PHE A 331 14.82 -6.88 -4.91
CA PHE A 331 16.23 -7.00 -5.25
C PHE A 331 17.06 -5.98 -4.49
N ASP A 332 18.36 -6.17 -4.57
CA ASP A 332 19.36 -5.15 -4.23
C ASP A 332 20.58 -5.29 -5.15
N PHE A 333 21.41 -4.26 -5.21
CA PHE A 333 22.68 -4.31 -5.95
C PHE A 333 23.75 -5.01 -5.09
N LEU A 334 24.38 -6.04 -5.64
CA LEU A 334 25.47 -6.74 -4.96
C LEU A 334 26.79 -5.96 -5.06
N THR A 335 27.02 -5.33 -6.21
CA THR A 335 28.27 -4.63 -6.56
C THR A 335 28.04 -3.11 -6.67
N THR A 336 29.08 -2.32 -6.38
CA THR A 336 29.00 -0.83 -6.38
C THR A 336 28.80 -0.22 -7.77
N ASP A 337 29.11 -0.96 -8.83
CA ASP A 337 28.90 -0.60 -10.24
C ASP A 337 27.48 -0.94 -10.74
N CYS A 338 26.62 -1.50 -9.88
CA CYS A 338 25.27 -1.96 -10.21
C CYS A 338 25.24 -3.00 -11.38
N SER A 339 26.33 -3.74 -11.62
CA SER A 339 26.38 -4.81 -12.64
C SER A 339 25.68 -6.08 -12.16
N THR A 340 25.92 -6.50 -10.92
CA THR A 340 25.37 -7.73 -10.34
C THR A 340 24.21 -7.43 -9.39
N LEU A 341 23.10 -8.14 -9.59
CA LEU A 341 21.86 -8.04 -8.81
C LEU A 341 21.67 -9.26 -7.92
N LEU A 342 21.19 -9.03 -6.70
CA LEU A 342 20.70 -10.08 -5.81
C LEU A 342 19.16 -10.06 -5.83
N LEU A 343 18.54 -11.07 -6.45
CA LEU A 343 17.08 -11.16 -6.63
C LEU A 343 16.46 -12.14 -5.62
N GLY A 344 15.43 -11.70 -4.89
CA GLY A 344 14.61 -12.55 -4.04
C GLY A 344 13.34 -13.03 -4.75
N LEU A 345 13.18 -14.36 -4.88
CA LEU A 345 12.03 -14.99 -5.53
C LEU A 345 10.96 -15.38 -4.48
N TRP A 346 9.68 -15.39 -4.87
CA TRP A 346 8.56 -15.74 -3.98
C TRP A 346 8.61 -17.16 -3.41
N ASN A 347 9.22 -18.09 -4.14
CA ASN A 347 9.45 -19.47 -3.72
C ASN A 347 10.71 -19.63 -2.82
N GLY A 348 11.22 -18.53 -2.25
CA GLY A 348 12.31 -18.53 -1.27
C GLY A 348 13.70 -18.82 -1.82
N ASP A 349 13.84 -18.96 -3.14
CA ASP A 349 15.16 -18.94 -3.76
C ASP A 349 15.69 -17.50 -3.83
N VAL A 350 17.00 -17.36 -3.71
CA VAL A 350 17.76 -16.13 -3.99
C VAL A 350 18.65 -16.38 -5.20
N ALA A 351 18.55 -15.52 -6.21
CA ALA A 351 19.32 -15.60 -7.44
C ALA A 351 20.34 -14.46 -7.52
N VAL A 352 21.56 -14.76 -7.95
CA VAL A 352 22.60 -13.80 -8.34
C VAL A 352 22.58 -13.69 -9.86
N VAL A 353 22.48 -12.46 -10.39
CA VAL A 353 22.37 -12.18 -11.82
C VAL A 353 23.30 -11.03 -12.19
N ASP A 354 24.27 -11.26 -13.06
CA ASP A 354 25.06 -10.19 -13.68
C ASP A 354 24.39 -9.73 -14.98
N ARG A 355 24.08 -8.43 -15.06
CA ARG A 355 23.44 -7.77 -16.20
C ARG A 355 24.22 -7.87 -17.50
N ARG A 356 25.53 -8.18 -17.44
CA ARG A 356 26.42 -8.34 -18.59
C ARG A 356 26.36 -9.74 -19.20
N THR A 357 25.74 -10.72 -18.53
CA THR A 357 25.63 -12.09 -19.05
C THR A 357 24.60 -12.17 -20.19
N PRO A 358 24.99 -12.61 -21.40
CA PRO A 358 24.12 -12.51 -22.58
C PRO A 358 22.91 -13.43 -22.53
N GLU A 359 22.99 -14.55 -21.80
CA GLU A 359 21.91 -15.55 -21.71
C GLU A 359 20.77 -15.13 -20.76
N LYS A 360 20.90 -14.02 -20.02
CA LYS A 360 19.87 -13.50 -19.09
C LYS A 360 19.44 -14.51 -18.00
N LEU A 361 20.35 -15.45 -17.72
CA LEU A 361 20.24 -16.47 -16.69
C LEU A 361 20.79 -15.96 -15.35
N HIS A 362 20.61 -16.76 -14.30
CA HIS A 362 21.29 -16.52 -13.04
C HIS A 362 22.69 -17.16 -13.07
N GLU A 363 23.68 -16.46 -12.54
CA GLU A 363 25.00 -17.02 -12.29
C GLU A 363 24.95 -18.06 -11.17
N SER A 364 24.06 -17.86 -10.20
CA SER A 364 23.84 -18.77 -9.08
C SER A 364 22.43 -18.65 -8.52
N LEU A 365 21.88 -19.79 -8.10
CA LEU A 365 20.55 -19.90 -7.49
C LEU A 365 20.66 -20.72 -6.20
N TYR A 366 20.21 -20.12 -5.10
CA TYR A 366 20.34 -20.67 -3.75
C TYR A 366 18.98 -20.77 -3.08
N THR A 367 18.55 -21.98 -2.72
CA THR A 367 17.33 -22.18 -1.92
C THR A 367 17.60 -21.83 -0.46
N MET A 368 16.82 -20.89 0.10
CA MET A 368 16.89 -20.48 1.50
C MET A 368 16.08 -21.42 2.42
N ALA A 369 15.97 -21.09 3.70
CA ALA A 369 15.42 -21.98 4.72
C ALA A 369 13.88 -22.07 4.67
N ALA A 370 13.17 -20.96 4.42
CA ALA A 370 11.71 -20.99 4.37
C ALA A 370 11.05 -20.06 3.34
N ASN A 371 9.86 -20.49 2.91
CA ASN A 371 9.02 -19.81 1.93
C ASN A 371 7.78 -19.20 2.62
N PRO A 372 7.25 -18.05 2.13
CA PRO A 372 7.76 -17.22 1.05
C PRO A 372 8.70 -16.10 1.54
N LEU A 373 9.72 -15.82 0.75
CA LEU A 373 10.60 -14.65 0.90
C LEU A 373 9.84 -13.35 0.65
N ARG A 374 10.24 -12.30 1.37
CA ARG A 374 9.60 -10.97 1.38
C ARG A 374 10.52 -9.85 0.91
N CYS A 375 11.78 -9.88 1.32
CA CYS A 375 12.75 -8.84 1.04
C CYS A 375 14.17 -9.44 1.10
N VAL A 376 15.06 -8.96 0.23
CA VAL A 376 16.51 -9.12 0.34
C VAL A 376 17.14 -7.72 0.39
N HIS A 377 18.28 -7.59 1.08
CA HIS A 377 19.11 -6.38 1.07
C HIS A 377 20.57 -6.77 1.35
N VAL A 378 21.50 -6.20 0.61
CA VAL A 378 22.94 -6.42 0.72
C VAL A 378 23.52 -5.50 1.80
N HIS A 379 24.59 -5.92 2.47
CA HIS A 379 25.28 -5.07 3.43
C HIS A 379 26.16 -4.05 2.68
N PRO A 380 26.03 -2.72 2.93
CA PRO A 380 26.65 -1.70 2.08
C PRO A 380 28.19 -1.74 2.07
N VAL A 381 28.82 -1.95 3.23
CA VAL A 381 30.29 -2.08 3.34
C VAL A 381 30.79 -3.51 3.05
N GLN A 382 30.16 -4.53 3.63
CA GLN A 382 30.57 -5.93 3.56
C GLN A 382 29.65 -6.72 2.59
N GLN A 383 29.73 -6.43 1.29
CA GLN A 383 28.81 -6.93 0.25
C GLN A 383 28.61 -8.46 0.18
N HIS A 384 29.50 -9.25 0.76
CA HIS A 384 29.32 -10.70 0.90
C HIS A 384 28.22 -11.08 1.90
N TYR A 385 27.84 -10.19 2.83
CA TYR A 385 26.67 -10.39 3.69
C TYR A 385 25.41 -9.79 3.07
N PHE A 386 24.31 -10.52 3.16
CA PHE A 386 22.98 -10.04 2.81
C PHE A 386 21.94 -10.57 3.81
N VAL A 387 20.88 -9.81 4.01
CA VAL A 387 19.75 -10.16 4.86
C VAL A 387 18.59 -10.64 3.98
N VAL A 388 17.92 -11.70 4.43
CA VAL A 388 16.71 -12.24 3.84
C VAL A 388 15.59 -12.15 4.87
N ALA A 389 14.54 -11.39 4.55
CA ALA A 389 13.29 -11.44 5.30
C ALA A 389 12.40 -12.56 4.73
N GLU A 390 12.19 -13.60 5.53
CA GLU A 390 11.25 -14.67 5.23
C GLU A 390 9.87 -14.33 5.84
N ASN A 391 9.05 -15.32 6.19
CA ASN A 391 7.74 -15.04 6.76
C ASN A 391 7.84 -14.54 8.22
N SER A 392 8.36 -15.34 9.15
CA SER A 392 8.48 -14.99 10.58
C SER A 392 9.92 -14.91 11.08
N PHE A 393 10.88 -15.06 10.18
CA PHE A 393 12.32 -15.06 10.48
C PHE A 393 13.02 -14.08 9.55
N VAL A 394 14.12 -13.52 10.04
CA VAL A 394 15.01 -12.66 9.26
C VAL A 394 16.42 -13.19 9.51
N ASN A 395 17.09 -13.60 8.44
CA ASN A 395 18.38 -14.29 8.51
C ASN A 395 19.41 -13.53 7.69
N ILE A 396 20.65 -13.48 8.17
CA ILE A 396 21.81 -12.97 7.44
C ILE A 396 22.63 -14.16 6.96
N TYR A 397 23.00 -14.14 5.68
CA TYR A 397 23.82 -15.17 5.04
C TYR A 397 25.11 -14.56 4.48
N ASP A 398 26.16 -15.38 4.38
CA ASP A 398 27.41 -15.04 3.69
C ASP A 398 27.42 -15.72 2.32
N LEU A 399 27.42 -14.92 1.26
CA LEU A 399 27.42 -15.32 -0.14
C LEU A 399 28.56 -16.32 -0.46
N ARG A 400 29.74 -16.14 0.15
CA ARG A 400 30.93 -16.97 -0.08
C ARG A 400 30.77 -18.41 0.45
N HIS A 401 29.84 -18.61 1.37
CA HIS A 401 29.60 -19.88 2.05
C HIS A 401 28.27 -20.53 1.64
N LEU A 402 27.55 -19.94 0.68
CA LEU A 402 26.30 -20.51 0.18
C LEU A 402 26.53 -21.79 -0.64
N LYS A 403 25.60 -22.72 -0.45
CA LYS A 403 25.41 -23.94 -1.23
C LYS A 403 24.07 -23.86 -1.93
N ARG A 404 23.85 -24.66 -2.97
CA ARG A 404 22.57 -24.65 -3.73
C ARG A 404 21.33 -24.87 -2.84
N ARG A 405 21.48 -25.62 -1.74
CA ARG A 405 20.45 -25.91 -0.73
C ARG A 405 21.09 -26.07 0.66
N ASN A 406 20.25 -26.09 1.70
CA ASN A 406 20.65 -26.31 3.10
C ASN A 406 21.64 -25.26 3.63
N ASN A 407 21.39 -24.00 3.28
CA ASN A 407 22.15 -22.85 3.74
C ASN A 407 21.90 -22.57 5.22
N LYS A 408 22.97 -22.43 6.01
CA LYS A 408 22.89 -21.99 7.40
C LYS A 408 23.02 -20.46 7.45
N ALA A 409 22.19 -19.82 8.27
CA ALA A 409 22.34 -18.41 8.56
C ALA A 409 23.63 -18.17 9.37
N VAL A 410 24.31 -17.06 9.08
CA VAL A 410 25.44 -16.56 9.87
C VAL A 410 24.94 -15.59 10.95
N GLY A 411 23.79 -14.93 10.71
CA GLY A 411 23.07 -14.13 11.70
C GLY A 411 21.57 -14.49 11.75
N GLU A 412 20.99 -14.59 12.94
CA GLU A 412 19.55 -14.88 13.15
C GLU A 412 18.89 -13.74 13.93
N LEU A 413 17.99 -12.99 13.28
CA LEU A 413 17.27 -11.87 13.85
C LEU A 413 15.91 -12.36 14.35
N THR A 414 15.91 -12.93 15.55
CA THR A 414 14.71 -13.55 16.15
C THR A 414 13.78 -12.54 16.82
N GLY A 415 12.51 -12.92 17.00
CA GLY A 415 11.56 -12.21 17.87
C GLY A 415 10.34 -11.61 17.16
N HIS A 416 10.16 -11.88 15.87
CA HIS A 416 8.96 -11.56 15.09
C HIS A 416 7.88 -12.63 15.29
N SER A 417 6.66 -12.23 15.58
CA SER A 417 5.53 -13.16 15.82
C SER A 417 4.56 -13.29 14.64
N ARG A 418 4.79 -12.52 13.56
CA ARG A 418 3.96 -12.48 12.35
C ARG A 418 4.81 -12.22 11.10
N SER A 419 4.14 -12.11 9.95
CA SER A 419 4.75 -11.84 8.65
C SER A 419 5.60 -10.57 8.67
N VAL A 420 6.89 -10.67 8.37
CA VAL A 420 7.79 -9.53 8.12
C VAL A 420 7.38 -8.86 6.79
N SER A 421 7.55 -7.54 6.69
CA SER A 421 7.32 -6.78 5.45
C SER A 421 8.63 -6.39 4.77
N SER A 422 9.61 -5.88 5.54
CA SER A 422 10.94 -5.53 5.05
C SER A 422 12.02 -5.76 6.11
N ALA A 423 13.27 -5.96 5.66
CA ALA A 423 14.47 -5.93 6.48
C ALA A 423 15.60 -5.22 5.70
N PHE A 424 16.19 -4.16 6.26
CA PHE A 424 17.18 -3.32 5.59
C PHE A 424 18.37 -3.00 6.50
N PHE A 425 19.60 -3.11 5.98
CA PHE A 425 20.81 -2.67 6.68
C PHE A 425 20.86 -1.13 6.79
N SER A 426 21.53 -0.59 7.81
CA SER A 426 21.81 0.85 7.87
C SER A 426 22.72 1.27 6.71
N PRO A 427 22.43 2.39 6.02
CA PRO A 427 22.96 2.67 4.67
C PRO A 427 24.46 2.95 4.62
N LEU A 428 25.05 3.54 5.66
CA LEU A 428 26.47 3.92 5.66
C LEU A 428 27.39 2.83 6.23
N THR A 429 26.99 2.19 7.33
CA THR A 429 27.85 1.24 8.06
C THR A 429 27.40 -0.22 7.98
N GLY A 430 26.10 -0.49 7.79
CA GLY A 430 25.51 -1.83 7.95
C GLY A 430 25.53 -2.39 9.38
N ASN A 431 25.96 -1.60 10.37
CA ASN A 431 26.01 -1.97 11.79
C ASN A 431 24.63 -2.09 12.46
N ARG A 432 23.54 -1.83 11.72
CA ARG A 432 22.15 -2.03 12.15
C ARG A 432 21.36 -2.75 11.09
N VAL A 433 20.34 -3.49 11.51
CA VAL A 433 19.24 -3.92 10.64
C VAL A 433 17.90 -3.43 11.20
N LEU A 434 17.15 -2.74 10.35
CA LEU A 434 15.78 -2.32 10.58
C LEU A 434 14.84 -3.39 10.02
N THR A 435 13.92 -3.89 10.85
CA THR A 435 12.87 -4.83 10.41
C THR A 435 11.49 -4.27 10.70
N THR A 436 10.58 -4.45 9.74
CA THR A 436 9.17 -4.05 9.87
C THR A 436 8.30 -5.31 9.86
N CYS A 437 7.41 -5.48 10.85
CA CYS A 437 6.63 -6.71 11.00
C CYS A 437 5.14 -6.46 11.28
N MET A 438 4.28 -7.31 10.73
CA MET A 438 2.82 -7.28 10.93
C MET A 438 2.36 -7.64 12.37
N ASP A 439 3.29 -7.71 13.33
CA ASP A 439 3.03 -7.79 14.78
C ASP A 439 3.07 -6.42 15.47
N ASP A 440 2.77 -5.38 14.70
CA ASP A 440 2.66 -3.98 15.13
C ASP A 440 3.94 -3.44 15.80
N LYS A 441 5.10 -3.95 15.35
CA LYS A 441 6.43 -3.58 15.86
C LYS A 441 7.46 -3.38 14.74
N ILE A 442 8.19 -2.28 14.85
CA ILE A 442 9.47 -2.03 14.17
C ILE A 442 10.59 -2.46 15.13
N ARG A 443 11.62 -3.16 14.64
CA ARG A 443 12.77 -3.55 15.47
C ARG A 443 14.08 -3.12 14.82
N VAL A 444 14.97 -2.58 15.63
CA VAL A 444 16.37 -2.30 15.26
C VAL A 444 17.25 -3.33 15.95
N PHE A 445 18.09 -4.01 15.18
CA PHE A 445 19.06 -5.02 15.62
C PHE A 445 20.48 -4.47 15.51
N ASP A 446 21.41 -4.93 16.37
CA ASP A 446 22.84 -4.63 16.24
C ASP A 446 23.53 -5.66 15.36
N THR A 447 24.03 -5.24 14.20
CA THR A 447 24.76 -6.08 13.25
C THR A 447 26.24 -5.69 13.12
N SER A 448 26.78 -4.91 14.07
CA SER A 448 28.22 -4.63 14.15
C SER A 448 29.09 -5.89 14.26
N LYS A 449 28.52 -6.98 14.77
CA LYS A 449 29.08 -8.34 14.72
C LYS A 449 28.00 -9.32 14.26
N ILE A 450 28.27 -10.01 13.14
CA ILE A 450 27.35 -10.99 12.55
C ILE A 450 27.79 -12.39 13.03
N ASN A 451 27.34 -12.79 14.22
CA ASN A 451 27.73 -14.08 14.83
C ASN A 451 26.56 -14.77 15.56
N GLY A 452 25.74 -15.51 14.80
CA GLY A 452 24.60 -16.24 15.32
C GLY A 452 23.46 -15.30 15.73
N ARG A 453 22.96 -15.41 16.96
CA ARG A 453 21.75 -14.69 17.37
C ARG A 453 22.00 -13.20 17.54
N THR A 454 21.45 -12.40 16.62
CA THR A 454 21.61 -10.94 16.59
C THR A 454 20.74 -10.26 17.67
N PRO A 455 21.29 -9.40 18.53
CA PRO A 455 20.53 -8.77 19.62
C PRO A 455 19.63 -7.62 19.12
N VAL A 456 18.48 -7.46 19.77
CA VAL A 456 17.54 -6.34 19.53
C VAL A 456 17.97 -5.13 20.37
N LEU A 457 18.31 -4.02 19.71
CA LEU A 457 18.59 -2.74 20.37
C LEU A 457 17.31 -2.01 20.77
N LYS A 458 16.29 -2.05 19.89
CA LYS A 458 15.02 -1.36 20.12
C LYS A 458 13.85 -2.10 19.47
N SER A 459 12.70 -2.08 20.15
CA SER A 459 11.40 -2.47 19.62
C SER A 459 10.45 -1.29 19.81
N ILE A 460 9.86 -0.81 18.72
CA ILE A 460 8.97 0.36 18.67
C ILE A 460 7.59 -0.11 18.23
N THR A 461 6.57 0.12 19.04
CA THR A 461 5.18 -0.21 18.69
C THR A 461 4.65 0.79 17.66
N HIS A 462 4.16 0.29 16.52
CA HIS A 462 3.55 1.10 15.46
C HIS A 462 2.51 0.25 14.72
N ASN A 463 1.34 0.82 14.45
CA ASN A 463 0.23 0.11 13.80
C ASN A 463 0.60 -0.30 12.35
N MET A 464 0.65 -1.60 12.07
CA MET A 464 0.98 -2.17 10.76
C MET A 464 -0.23 -2.79 10.06
N GLN A 465 -1.45 -2.57 10.56
CA GLN A 465 -2.66 -3.26 10.09
C GLN A 465 -3.21 -2.66 8.79
N THR A 466 -2.45 -2.81 7.70
CA THR A 466 -2.74 -2.29 6.35
C THR A 466 -3.93 -2.98 5.66
N GLY A 467 -4.35 -4.15 6.14
CA GLY A 467 -5.39 -4.97 5.52
C GLY A 467 -5.02 -5.47 4.12
N ARG A 468 -6.04 -5.85 3.32
CA ARG A 468 -5.87 -6.39 1.95
C ARG A 468 -5.54 -5.31 0.90
N TRP A 469 -6.07 -4.10 1.10
CA TRP A 469 -6.19 -3.09 0.04
C TRP A 469 -5.00 -2.13 -0.04
N LEU A 470 -4.25 -1.94 1.04
CA LEU A 470 -3.03 -1.15 1.05
C LEU A 470 -1.80 -2.03 0.77
N SER A 471 -0.70 -1.41 0.34
CA SER A 471 0.61 -2.06 0.33
C SER A 471 1.07 -2.23 1.79
N LYS A 472 1.86 -3.27 2.10
CA LYS A 472 2.40 -3.42 3.46
C LYS A 472 3.29 -2.20 3.77
N LEU A 473 3.26 -1.71 5.00
CA LEU A 473 4.21 -0.69 5.44
C LEU A 473 5.62 -1.27 5.49
N SER A 474 6.59 -0.48 5.04
CA SER A 474 8.03 -0.75 5.17
C SER A 474 8.70 0.48 5.75
N ALA A 475 9.33 0.35 6.91
CA ALA A 475 10.23 1.39 7.40
C ALA A 475 11.51 1.38 6.55
N VAL A 476 12.02 2.57 6.20
CA VAL A 476 13.20 2.76 5.34
C VAL A 476 14.12 3.81 5.98
N TRP A 477 15.43 3.54 6.03
CA TRP A 477 16.43 4.48 6.53
C TRP A 477 16.53 5.75 5.65
N ASP A 478 16.96 6.88 6.21
CA ASP A 478 17.47 7.98 5.39
C ASP A 478 18.90 7.62 4.94
N PRO A 479 19.19 7.55 3.62
CA PRO A 479 20.54 7.30 3.12
C PRO A 479 21.59 8.30 3.64
N LYS A 480 21.18 9.53 4.00
CA LYS A 480 22.04 10.58 4.55
C LYS A 480 22.27 10.46 6.07
N GLN A 481 21.39 9.74 6.78
CA GLN A 481 21.35 9.71 8.24
C GLN A 481 21.12 8.28 8.74
N GLN A 482 22.22 7.54 8.95
CA GLN A 482 22.20 6.10 9.26
C GLN A 482 21.43 5.70 10.53
N GLU A 483 21.15 6.65 11.42
CA GLU A 483 20.43 6.45 12.69
C GLU A 483 18.93 6.76 12.56
N CYS A 484 18.47 7.30 11.42
CA CYS A 484 17.11 7.81 11.24
C CYS A 484 16.37 7.05 10.14
N PHE A 485 15.09 6.75 10.37
CA PHE A 485 14.24 6.05 9.40
C PHE A 485 12.82 6.62 9.38
N VAL A 486 12.13 6.43 8.26
CA VAL A 486 10.76 6.90 8.01
C VAL A 486 9.80 5.73 7.82
N ILE A 487 8.56 5.90 8.26
CA ILE A 487 7.44 4.99 7.97
C ILE A 487 6.13 5.76 7.84
N GLY A 488 5.27 5.36 6.91
CA GLY A 488 3.87 5.82 6.85
C GLY A 488 3.00 5.21 7.95
N SER A 489 1.88 5.86 8.31
CA SER A 489 0.98 5.38 9.37
C SER A 489 -0.45 5.14 8.89
N VAL A 490 -1.05 4.02 9.32
CA VAL A 490 -2.46 3.65 9.02
C VAL A 490 -3.48 4.27 9.97
N ASP A 491 -3.04 5.04 10.96
CA ASP A 491 -3.89 5.73 11.93
C ASP A 491 -4.57 6.98 11.34
N ARG A 492 -5.46 7.61 12.09
CA ARG A 492 -6.06 8.92 11.77
C ARG A 492 -5.66 9.96 12.84
N PRO A 493 -5.32 11.21 12.47
CA PRO A 493 -5.12 11.71 11.10
C PRO A 493 -3.97 10.99 10.38
N ARG A 494 -4.04 10.95 9.04
CA ARG A 494 -2.99 10.33 8.21
C ARG A 494 -1.69 11.08 8.39
N ARG A 495 -0.59 10.33 8.42
CA ARG A 495 0.72 10.88 8.73
C ARG A 495 1.85 9.98 8.24
N ILE A 496 3.01 10.59 8.07
CA ILE A 496 4.29 9.91 7.89
C ILE A 496 5.16 10.29 9.10
N GLN A 497 5.88 9.34 9.68
CA GLN A 497 6.61 9.52 10.94
C GLN A 497 8.09 9.18 10.75
N VAL A 498 8.97 10.05 11.27
CA VAL A 498 10.42 9.86 11.25
C VAL A 498 10.90 9.57 12.67
N TYR A 499 11.64 8.49 12.82
CA TYR A 499 12.17 7.99 14.09
C TYR A 499 13.69 7.91 14.05
N HIS A 500 14.30 8.06 15.22
CA HIS A 500 15.69 7.71 15.50
C HIS A 500 15.79 6.25 15.99
N GLU A 501 16.93 5.59 15.80
CA GLU A 501 17.15 4.17 16.16
C GLU A 501 16.88 3.86 17.65
N SER A 502 17.07 4.86 18.53
CA SER A 502 16.76 4.76 19.96
C SER A 502 15.26 4.63 20.28
N GLY A 503 14.39 4.83 19.28
CA GLY A 503 12.93 4.84 19.40
C GLY A 503 12.32 6.24 19.57
N ARG A 504 13.14 7.30 19.59
CA ARG A 504 12.65 8.68 19.68
C ARG A 504 11.95 9.07 18.38
N LEU A 505 10.70 9.52 18.46
CA LEU A 505 10.00 10.18 17.36
C LEU A 505 10.63 11.56 17.14
N LEU A 506 11.12 11.85 15.93
CA LEU A 506 11.79 13.11 15.58
C LEU A 506 10.82 14.12 14.95
N HIS A 507 10.06 13.66 13.96
CA HIS A 507 9.09 14.48 13.26
C HIS A 507 7.86 13.65 12.85
N THR A 508 6.75 14.32 12.55
CA THR A 508 5.52 13.68 12.07
C THR A 508 4.81 14.59 11.08
N PHE A 509 4.97 14.26 9.80
CA PHE A 509 4.33 14.96 8.69
C PHE A 509 2.82 14.71 8.73
N ARG A 510 2.06 15.80 8.88
CA ARG A 510 0.59 15.84 8.88
C ARG A 510 0.14 17.04 8.08
N ASN A 511 -0.68 16.80 7.06
CA ASN A 511 -1.42 17.84 6.38
C ASN A 511 -2.79 17.24 6.03
N MET A 512 -3.88 17.81 6.56
CA MET A 512 -5.21 17.19 6.46
C MET A 512 -5.82 17.26 5.05
N ASP A 513 -5.34 18.18 4.22
CA ASP A 513 -5.90 18.45 2.91
C ASP A 513 -5.09 17.71 1.82
N HIS A 514 -3.78 17.57 1.98
CA HIS A 514 -2.91 16.80 1.07
C HIS A 514 -2.73 15.32 1.47
N LEU A 515 -2.55 14.97 2.76
CA LEU A 515 -2.48 13.57 3.23
C LEU A 515 -3.87 13.01 3.55
N THR A 516 -4.69 12.79 2.51
CA THR A 516 -6.05 12.20 2.69
C THR A 516 -6.03 10.67 2.85
N THR A 517 -4.98 10.00 2.39
CA THR A 517 -4.85 8.53 2.32
C THR A 517 -3.55 8.04 2.96
N VAL A 518 -3.42 6.74 3.19
CA VAL A 518 -2.19 6.16 3.76
C VAL A 518 -1.12 6.10 2.68
N CYS A 519 -0.02 6.83 2.90
CA CYS A 519 1.23 6.59 2.17
C CYS A 519 1.86 5.30 2.71
N SER A 520 1.80 4.22 1.93
CA SER A 520 2.32 2.92 2.37
C SER A 520 3.79 2.72 2.00
N ILE A 521 4.22 3.35 0.91
CA ILE A 521 5.59 3.37 0.43
C ILE A 521 6.18 4.74 0.79
N THR A 522 7.39 4.75 1.36
CA THR A 522 8.11 5.98 1.74
C THR A 522 9.58 5.86 1.36
N ALA A 523 10.16 6.93 0.84
CA ALA A 523 11.58 7.00 0.50
C ALA A 523 12.11 8.41 0.76
N PHE A 524 13.36 8.54 1.19
CA PHE A 524 14.09 9.80 1.21
C PHE A 524 14.92 9.95 -0.07
N HIS A 525 15.12 11.19 -0.51
CA HIS A 525 16.02 11.47 -1.61
C HIS A 525 17.49 11.21 -1.19
N PRO A 526 18.31 10.52 -2.02
CA PRO A 526 19.70 10.18 -1.70
C PRO A 526 20.54 11.39 -1.25
N ASN A 527 20.49 12.47 -2.02
CA ASN A 527 21.35 13.65 -1.85
C ASN A 527 20.60 14.96 -1.47
N ARG A 528 19.29 14.90 -1.16
CA ARG A 528 18.47 16.11 -0.91
C ARG A 528 17.55 15.91 0.30
N ASN A 529 17.12 17.02 0.89
CA ASN A 529 16.21 17.06 2.03
C ASN A 529 14.75 16.90 1.59
N ILE A 530 14.44 15.76 0.96
CA ILE A 530 13.13 15.53 0.34
C ILE A 530 12.62 14.15 0.71
N LEU A 531 11.33 14.06 1.05
CA LEU A 531 10.62 12.84 1.43
C LEU A 531 9.48 12.56 0.45
N LEU A 532 9.39 11.33 -0.03
CA LEU A 532 8.32 10.80 -0.88
C LEU A 532 7.37 9.91 -0.08
N GLY A 533 6.07 10.05 -0.34
CA GLY A 533 5.00 9.18 0.15
C GLY A 533 4.10 8.66 -0.98
N GLY A 534 4.13 7.35 -1.25
CA GLY A 534 3.30 6.69 -2.26
C GLY A 534 2.05 6.02 -1.67
N ASN A 535 0.87 6.32 -2.22
CA ASN A 535 -0.42 5.84 -1.71
C ASN A 535 -1.08 4.72 -2.54
N SER A 536 -2.21 4.22 -2.05
CA SER A 536 -3.01 3.18 -2.73
C SER A 536 -3.89 3.66 -3.88
N SER A 537 -3.82 4.94 -4.25
CA SER A 537 -4.58 5.55 -5.34
C SER A 537 -3.68 6.01 -6.50
N GLY A 538 -2.41 5.63 -6.48
CA GLY A 538 -1.44 5.95 -7.54
C GLY A 538 -0.83 7.34 -7.44
N ARG A 539 -0.95 8.00 -6.28
CA ARG A 539 -0.38 9.34 -6.05
C ARG A 539 0.90 9.30 -5.24
N LEU A 540 1.89 10.05 -5.71
CA LEU A 540 3.06 10.45 -4.94
C LEU A 540 2.75 11.77 -4.21
N HIS A 541 3.35 11.93 -3.03
CA HIS A 541 3.28 13.10 -2.16
C HIS A 541 4.72 13.47 -1.83
N ILE A 542 5.15 14.68 -2.19
CA ILE A 542 6.49 15.20 -1.87
C ILE A 542 6.41 16.11 -0.65
N PHE A 543 7.40 16.01 0.23
CA PHE A 543 7.72 17.00 1.24
C PHE A 543 9.10 17.59 0.92
N THR A 544 9.17 18.91 0.76
CA THR A 544 10.37 19.66 0.31
C THR A 544 10.50 20.98 1.07
N ASP A 545 11.73 21.49 1.21
CA ASP A 545 12.07 22.76 1.86
C ASP A 545 11.97 23.95 0.89
N SER A 546 12.58 23.81 -0.29
CA SER A 546 12.36 24.72 -1.41
C SER A 546 11.01 24.39 -2.05
N PHE A 547 10.13 25.39 -2.19
CA PHE A 547 9.02 25.27 -3.12
C PHE A 547 9.57 25.15 -4.54
N ILE A 548 9.24 24.01 -5.14
CA ILE A 548 9.26 23.69 -6.56
C ILE A 548 8.45 24.77 -7.28
N ASN A 549 9.12 25.60 -8.10
CA ASN A 549 8.64 26.94 -8.52
C ASN A 549 9.36 27.43 -9.78
#